data_AF-A0A2N1NS73-F1
#
_entry.id   AF-A0A2N1NS73-F1
#
_cell.length_a   1.000
_cell.length_b   1.000
_cell.length_c   1.000
_cell.angle_alpha   90.00
_cell.angle_beta   90.00
_cell.angle_gamma   90.00
#
_symmetry.space_group_name_H-M   'P 1'
#
loop_
_entity.id
_entity.type
_entity.pdbx_description
1 polymer ?
#
loop_
_entity_poly.entity_id
_entity_poly.type
_entity_poly.pdbx_seq_one_letter_code
_entity_poly.pdbx_strand_id
1 'polypeptide(L)'
;MASKLNADCLTEIFEILESDQVTTSRSCTLHSCILVNRQWCSIAIKILWKNPWNYRKNLECVAHTIINTFISTFSKESKEKLKENKIIIIPNEILMRETIFNYAKYLKNLNLFHLEITLESWFHYLLSSQRQLQRQQHQQHQQMDDDLVGIVAFLL
;
A
#
# COMPACT_ATOMS: atom_id res chain seq x y z
N MET A 1 31.54 13.63 16.92
CA MET A 1 30.92 14.15 15.68
C MET A 1 30.94 13.02 14.68
N ALA A 2 29.80 12.39 14.38
CA ALA A 2 29.77 11.30 13.41
C ALA A 2 30.11 11.87 12.02
N SER A 3 31.16 11.35 11.39
CA SER A 3 31.53 11.67 10.01
C SER A 3 30.31 11.44 9.11
N LYS A 4 29.85 12.50 8.45
CA LYS A 4 28.73 12.44 7.50
C LYS A 4 29.17 11.55 6.33
N LEU A 5 28.72 10.30 6.32
CA LEU A 5 28.91 9.43 5.15
C LEU A 5 28.22 10.10 3.95
N ASN A 6 28.91 10.22 2.82
CA ASN A 6 28.31 10.78 1.61
C ASN A 6 27.19 9.86 1.09
N ALA A 7 26.31 10.40 0.26
CA ALA A 7 25.17 9.64 -0.26
C ALA A 7 25.62 8.44 -1.11
N ASP A 8 26.74 8.54 -1.80
CA ASP A 8 27.26 7.49 -2.67
C ASP A 8 27.73 6.28 -1.85
N CYS A 9 28.52 6.48 -0.79
CA CYS A 9 28.90 5.37 0.09
C CYS A 9 27.69 4.73 0.80
N LEU A 10 26.70 5.53 1.20
CA LEU A 10 25.46 4.97 1.78
C LEU A 10 24.69 4.12 0.75
N THR A 11 24.65 4.56 -0.51
CA THR A 11 24.00 3.83 -1.58
C THR A 11 24.70 2.49 -1.81
N GLU A 12 26.03 2.49 -1.90
CA GLU A 12 26.82 1.27 -2.08
C GLU A 12 26.63 0.29 -0.91
N ILE A 13 26.69 0.78 0.34
CA ILE A 13 26.42 -0.05 1.52
C ILE A 13 25.02 -0.67 1.43
N PHE A 14 24.00 0.13 1.10
CA PHE A 14 22.63 -0.39 1.02
C PHE A 14 22.44 -1.36 -0.15
N GLU A 15 23.15 -1.19 -1.26
CA GLU A 15 23.15 -2.14 -2.38
C GLU A 15 23.86 -3.44 -2.03
N ILE A 16 24.93 -3.41 -1.22
CA ILE A 16 25.55 -4.63 -0.66
C ILE A 16 24.57 -5.34 0.28
N LEU A 17 23.90 -4.58 1.16
CA LEU A 17 22.82 -5.11 2.00
C LEU A 17 21.62 -5.63 1.19
N GLU A 18 21.43 -5.14 -0.05
CA GLU A 18 20.45 -5.62 -1.03
C GLU A 18 20.93 -6.85 -1.81
N SER A 19 22.25 -7.09 -1.94
CA SER A 19 22.80 -8.17 -2.77
C SER A 19 23.15 -9.44 -2.00
N ASP A 20 23.56 -9.39 -0.72
CA ASP A 20 23.87 -10.57 0.12
C ASP A 20 22.65 -11.50 0.44
N GLN A 21 22.42 -12.53 -0.37
CA GLN A 21 21.19 -13.33 -0.45
C GLN A 21 20.88 -14.23 0.78
N VAL A 22 21.74 -14.29 1.80
CA VAL A 22 21.78 -15.44 2.72
C VAL A 22 20.82 -15.36 3.91
N THR A 23 20.26 -14.19 4.27
CA THR A 23 19.43 -14.10 5.49
C THR A 23 18.03 -13.53 5.26
N THR A 24 17.03 -14.14 5.92
CA THR A 24 15.67 -13.59 6.13
C THR A 24 15.66 -12.14 6.68
N SER A 25 16.81 -11.60 7.07
CA SER A 25 17.06 -10.28 7.64
C SER A 25 17.07 -9.10 6.65
N ARG A 26 17.16 -9.33 5.32
CA ARG A 26 17.31 -8.23 4.32
C ARG A 26 16.26 -7.13 4.42
N SER A 27 14.99 -7.55 4.49
CA SER A 27 13.83 -6.66 4.60
C SER A 27 13.89 -5.88 5.91
N CYS A 28 14.24 -6.55 7.02
CA CYS A 28 14.38 -5.93 8.32
C CYS A 28 15.47 -4.85 8.34
N THR A 29 16.64 -5.12 7.74
CA THR A 29 17.77 -4.18 7.75
C THR A 29 17.50 -2.92 6.94
N LEU A 30 17.04 -3.03 5.69
CA LEU A 30 16.71 -1.86 4.87
C LEU A 30 15.46 -1.12 5.41
N HIS A 31 14.48 -1.82 5.99
CA HIS A 31 13.37 -1.16 6.68
C HIS A 31 13.84 -0.36 7.89
N SER A 32 14.78 -0.87 8.68
CA SER A 32 15.38 -0.10 9.78
C SER A 32 16.13 1.13 9.24
N CYS A 33 16.82 1.04 8.10
CA CYS A 33 17.49 2.19 7.48
C CYS A 33 16.51 3.32 7.09
N ILE A 34 15.26 3.00 6.73
CA ILE A 34 14.24 4.02 6.43
C ILE A 34 13.96 4.91 7.63
N LEU A 35 14.06 4.38 8.84
CA LEU A 35 13.66 5.05 10.08
C LEU A 35 14.78 5.93 10.69
N VAL A 36 16.01 5.87 10.15
CA VAL A 36 17.16 6.56 10.74
C VAL A 36 17.11 8.08 10.52
N ASN A 37 17.03 8.53 9.26
CA ASN A 37 16.90 9.94 8.89
C ASN A 37 16.43 10.11 7.44
N ARG A 38 16.14 11.34 7.02
CA ARG A 38 15.61 11.65 5.67
C ARG A 38 16.54 11.20 4.52
N GLN A 39 17.85 11.29 4.70
CA GLN A 39 18.83 10.89 3.67
C GLN A 39 18.84 9.36 3.50
N TRP A 40 18.88 8.63 4.62
CA TRP A 40 18.84 7.17 4.63
C TRP A 40 17.51 6.65 4.09
N CYS A 41 16.39 7.27 4.52
CA CYS A 41 15.05 7.01 4.01
C CYS A 41 14.97 7.14 2.50
N SER A 42 15.47 8.24 1.94
CA SER A 42 15.40 8.46 0.49
C SER A 42 16.20 7.44 -0.32
N ILE A 43 17.36 6.99 0.19
CA ILE A 43 18.20 5.99 -0.50
C ILE A 43 17.59 4.59 -0.34
N ALA A 44 17.21 4.20 0.88
CA ALA A 44 16.63 2.90 1.16
C ALA A 44 15.31 2.68 0.40
N ILE A 45 14.45 3.70 0.29
CA ILE A 45 13.21 3.61 -0.50
C ILE A 45 13.50 3.35 -1.98
N LYS A 46 14.49 4.05 -2.57
CA LYS A 46 14.87 3.82 -3.97
C LYS A 46 15.28 2.37 -4.21
N ILE A 47 16.01 1.78 -3.27
CA ILE A 47 16.53 0.40 -3.34
C ILE A 47 15.38 -0.60 -3.15
N LEU A 48 14.59 -0.46 -2.08
CA LEU A 48 13.46 -1.35 -1.80
C LEU A 48 12.41 -1.35 -2.92
N TRP A 49 12.18 -0.21 -3.57
CA TRP A 49 11.19 -0.11 -4.64
C TRP A 49 11.74 -0.44 -6.03
N LYS A 50 13.03 -0.82 -6.17
CA LYS A 50 13.55 -1.42 -7.42
C LYS A 50 12.76 -2.67 -7.80
N ASN A 51 12.44 -3.50 -6.80
CA ASN A 51 11.60 -4.69 -6.91
C ASN A 51 10.78 -4.86 -5.62
N PRO A 52 9.54 -4.33 -5.56
CA PRO A 52 8.73 -4.34 -4.34
C PRO A 52 8.30 -5.74 -3.87
N TRP A 53 8.37 -6.75 -4.73
CA TRP A 53 7.94 -8.13 -4.43
C TRP A 53 9.01 -8.95 -3.71
N ASN A 54 10.28 -8.58 -3.80
CA ASN A 54 11.39 -9.36 -3.23
C ASN A 54 11.47 -9.33 -1.69
N TYR A 55 10.81 -8.38 -1.03
CA TYR A 55 11.08 -8.06 0.38
C TYR A 55 10.04 -8.63 1.36
N ARG A 56 9.05 -9.40 0.88
CA ARG A 56 7.87 -9.74 1.67
C ARG A 56 7.49 -11.21 1.50
N LYS A 57 7.41 -11.92 2.63
CA LYS A 57 7.07 -13.35 2.69
C LYS A 57 5.57 -13.63 2.48
N ASN A 58 4.70 -12.67 2.79
CA ASN A 58 3.26 -12.79 2.62
C ASN A 58 2.81 -11.81 1.53
N LEU A 59 2.54 -12.35 0.33
CA LEU A 59 2.10 -11.56 -0.83
C LEU A 59 0.71 -10.97 -0.62
N GLU A 60 -0.22 -11.67 0.03
CA GLU A 60 -1.61 -11.22 0.22
C GLU A 60 -1.69 -9.95 1.08
N CYS A 61 -0.98 -9.93 2.21
CA CYS A 61 -0.96 -8.76 3.10
C CYS A 61 -0.26 -7.55 2.47
N VAL A 62 0.54 -7.76 1.43
CA VAL A 62 1.37 -6.71 0.84
C VAL A 62 0.82 -6.24 -0.49
N ALA A 63 0.04 -7.09 -1.17
CA ALA A 63 -0.60 -6.80 -2.45
C ALA A 63 -1.34 -5.46 -2.42
N HIS A 64 -2.18 -5.26 -1.40
CA HIS A 64 -2.92 -4.01 -1.27
C HIS A 64 -2.02 -2.80 -1.03
N THR A 65 -0.95 -2.93 -0.25
CA THR A 65 -0.03 -1.83 0.01
C THR A 65 0.72 -1.42 -1.26
N ILE A 66 1.21 -2.39 -2.04
CA ILE A 66 1.94 -2.15 -3.28
C ILE A 66 1.02 -1.47 -4.31
N ILE A 67 -0.13 -2.06 -4.61
CA ILE A 67 -1.06 -1.53 -5.61
C ILE A 67 -1.60 -0.16 -5.21
N ASN A 68 -2.02 0.02 -3.96
CA ASN A 68 -2.50 1.33 -3.47
C ASN A 68 -1.42 2.40 -3.57
N THR A 69 -0.16 2.04 -3.29
CA THR A 69 0.97 2.98 -3.42
C THR A 69 1.17 3.36 -4.89
N PHE A 70 1.13 2.42 -5.83
CA PHE A 70 1.22 2.75 -7.25
C PHE A 70 0.06 3.64 -7.71
N ILE A 71 -1.18 3.30 -7.36
CA ILE A 71 -2.37 4.13 -7.67
C ILE A 71 -2.20 5.55 -7.13
N SER A 72 -1.68 5.70 -5.91
CA SER A 72 -1.46 7.02 -5.30
C SER A 72 -0.42 7.88 -6.05
N THR A 73 0.48 7.25 -6.82
CA THR A 73 1.47 7.95 -7.67
C THR A 73 0.95 8.30 -9.07
N PHE A 74 -0.25 7.85 -9.44
CA PHE A 74 -0.84 8.16 -10.75
C PHE A 74 -1.19 9.64 -10.89
N SER A 75 -1.24 10.11 -12.14
CA SER A 75 -1.71 11.46 -12.45
C SER A 75 -3.16 11.65 -12.04
N LYS A 76 -3.57 12.90 -11.83
CA LYS A 76 -4.95 13.25 -11.50
C LYS A 76 -5.94 12.69 -12.53
N GLU A 77 -5.62 12.84 -13.82
CA GLU A 77 -6.43 12.32 -14.93
C GLU A 77 -6.59 10.79 -14.87
N SER A 78 -5.51 10.05 -14.61
CA SER A 78 -5.57 8.59 -14.49
C SER A 78 -6.42 8.15 -13.29
N LYS A 79 -6.33 8.87 -12.17
CA LYS A 79 -7.16 8.63 -10.98
C LYS A 79 -8.64 8.95 -11.23
N GLU A 80 -8.94 9.99 -11.98
CA GLU A 80 -10.31 10.33 -12.40
C GLU A 80 -10.90 9.26 -13.30
N LYS A 81 -10.16 8.79 -14.31
CA LYS A 81 -10.57 7.65 -15.17
C LYS A 81 -10.82 6.37 -14.36
N LEU A 82 -9.97 6.08 -13.37
CA LEU A 82 -10.18 4.95 -12.48
C LEU A 82 -11.47 5.09 -11.65
N LYS A 83 -11.82 6.31 -11.23
CA LYS A 83 -13.04 6.61 -10.48
C LYS A 83 -14.30 6.52 -11.36
N GLU A 84 -14.21 6.92 -12.61
CA GLU A 84 -15.30 6.83 -13.60
C GLU A 84 -15.62 5.38 -13.97
N ASN A 85 -14.61 4.51 -13.99
CA ASN A 85 -14.76 3.08 -14.18
C ASN A 85 -15.45 2.44 -12.96
N LYS A 86 -16.79 2.42 -12.98
CA LYS A 86 -17.67 1.84 -11.93
C LYS A 86 -17.49 0.34 -11.69
N ILE A 87 -16.58 -0.32 -12.40
CA ILE A 87 -16.23 -1.74 -12.22
C ILE A 87 -15.56 -1.95 -10.84
N ILE A 88 -14.85 -0.94 -10.32
CA ILE A 88 -14.08 -1.04 -9.09
C ILE A 88 -14.29 0.24 -8.27
N ILE A 89 -15.00 0.14 -7.13
CA ILE A 89 -15.05 1.25 -6.17
C ILE A 89 -13.74 1.26 -5.39
N ILE A 90 -12.79 2.08 -5.84
CA ILE A 90 -11.54 2.34 -5.12
C ILE A 90 -11.84 3.35 -4.00
N PRO A 91 -11.51 3.04 -2.73
CA PRO A 91 -11.65 3.97 -1.62
C PRO A 91 -11.01 5.34 -1.90
N ASN A 92 -11.72 6.42 -1.60
CA ASN A 92 -11.24 7.79 -1.84
C ASN A 92 -9.93 8.08 -1.08
N GLU A 93 -9.70 7.43 0.06
CA GLU A 93 -8.48 7.53 0.85
C GLU A 93 -7.24 7.09 0.08
N ILE A 94 -7.39 6.20 -0.91
CA ILE A 94 -6.30 5.74 -1.78
C ILE A 94 -6.08 6.72 -2.92
N LEU A 95 -7.16 7.19 -3.55
CA LEU A 95 -7.09 8.11 -4.68
C LEU A 95 -6.53 9.48 -4.29
N MET A 96 -6.95 10.00 -3.13
CA MET A 96 -6.52 11.30 -2.59
C MET A 96 -5.19 11.23 -1.86
N ARG A 97 -4.60 10.03 -1.68
CA ARG A 97 -3.31 9.89 -1.01
C ARG A 97 -2.22 10.57 -1.85
N GLU A 98 -1.52 11.50 -1.21
CA GLU A 98 -0.27 12.04 -1.72
C GLU A 98 0.91 11.22 -1.21
N THR A 99 1.89 11.00 -2.08
CA THR A 99 3.11 10.26 -1.73
C THR A 99 4.29 11.21 -1.64
N ILE A 100 5.13 11.00 -0.62
CA ILE A 100 6.38 11.76 -0.44
C ILE A 100 7.37 11.45 -1.58
N PHE A 101 7.27 10.25 -2.15
CA PHE A 101 8.13 9.77 -3.21
C PHE A 101 7.30 9.27 -4.39
N ASN A 102 7.78 9.52 -5.60
CA ASN A 102 7.24 8.86 -6.79
C ASN A 102 7.78 7.43 -6.86
N TYR A 103 7.12 6.51 -6.16
CA TYR A 103 7.51 5.10 -6.08
C TYR A 103 7.54 4.41 -7.45
N ALA A 104 6.64 4.79 -8.36
CA ALA A 104 6.63 4.26 -9.74
C ALA A 104 7.94 4.54 -10.48
N LYS A 105 8.60 5.67 -10.21
CA LYS A 105 9.90 6.02 -10.81
C LYS A 105 11.05 5.11 -10.36
N TYR A 106 10.93 4.46 -9.21
CA TYR A 106 11.99 3.62 -8.64
C TYR A 106 11.90 2.17 -9.08
N LEU A 107 10.78 1.77 -9.67
CA LEU A 107 10.57 0.44 -10.19
C LEU A 107 11.56 0.15 -11.33
N LYS A 108 12.45 -0.83 -11.12
CA LYS A 108 13.42 -1.27 -12.13
C LYS A 108 13.08 -2.65 -12.69
N ASN A 109 12.54 -3.53 -11.86
CA ASN A 109 12.22 -4.90 -12.23
C ASN A 109 10.73 -5.13 -12.06
N LEU A 110 10.01 -5.24 -13.17
CA LEU A 110 8.61 -5.60 -13.19
C LEU A 110 8.48 -7.10 -13.49
N ASN A 111 8.27 -7.89 -12.43
CA ASN A 111 7.92 -9.30 -12.61
C ASN A 111 6.40 -9.39 -12.85
N LEU A 112 6.01 -9.70 -14.10
CA LEU A 112 4.61 -9.75 -14.49
C LEU A 112 3.81 -10.84 -13.75
N PHE A 113 4.42 -11.98 -13.46
CA PHE A 113 3.79 -13.06 -12.69
C PHE A 113 3.46 -12.59 -11.27
N HIS A 114 4.40 -11.92 -10.59
CA HIS A 114 4.11 -11.35 -9.27
C HIS A 114 3.10 -10.22 -9.35
N LEU A 115 3.14 -9.37 -10.38
CA LEU A 115 2.17 -8.31 -10.59
C LEU A 115 0.75 -8.87 -10.75
N GLU A 116 0.57 -9.90 -11.57
CA GLU A 116 -0.71 -10.56 -11.82
C GLU A 116 -1.31 -11.09 -10.52
N ILE A 117 -0.55 -11.88 -9.76
CA ILE A 117 -0.98 -12.40 -8.45
C ILE A 117 -1.32 -11.26 -7.47
N THR A 118 -0.51 -10.19 -7.48
CA THR A 118 -0.72 -9.02 -6.61
C THR A 118 -2.01 -8.30 -6.98
N LEU A 119 -2.30 -8.15 -8.27
CA LEU A 119 -3.54 -7.55 -8.75
C LEU A 119 -4.74 -8.41 -8.36
N GLU A 120 -4.71 -9.71 -8.63
CA GLU A 120 -5.79 -10.64 -8.25
C GLU A 120 -6.09 -10.59 -6.75
N SER A 121 -5.04 -10.63 -5.92
CA SER A 121 -5.16 -10.53 -4.46
C SER A 121 -5.76 -9.19 -4.03
N TRP A 122 -5.33 -8.09 -4.64
CA TRP A 122 -5.86 -6.75 -4.37
C TRP A 122 -7.33 -6.62 -4.79
N PHE A 123 -7.70 -7.16 -5.95
CA PHE A 123 -9.08 -7.21 -6.42
C PHE A 123 -9.97 -7.99 -5.45
N HIS A 124 -9.53 -9.17 -5.03
CA HIS A 124 -10.26 -9.98 -4.08
C HIS A 124 -10.44 -9.27 -2.73
N TYR A 125 -9.37 -8.63 -2.23
CA TYR A 125 -9.40 -7.81 -1.01
C TYR A 125 -10.38 -6.62 -1.12
N LEU A 126 -10.40 -5.95 -2.27
CA LEU A 126 -11.26 -4.79 -2.48
C LEU A 126 -12.74 -5.21 -2.58
N LEU A 127 -13.04 -6.32 -3.26
CA LEU A 127 -14.38 -6.91 -3.33
C LEU A 127 -14.87 -7.43 -1.97
N SER A 128 -13.99 -8.00 -1.15
CA SER A 128 -14.34 -8.43 0.20
C SER A 128 -14.62 -7.22 1.11
N SER A 129 -13.81 -6.18 1.02
CA SER A 129 -13.96 -4.94 1.79
C SER A 129 -15.27 -4.21 1.45
N GLN A 130 -15.65 -4.11 0.17
CA GLN A 130 -16.92 -3.51 -0.25
C GLN A 130 -18.13 -4.29 0.30
N ARG A 131 -18.10 -5.63 0.21
CA ARG A 131 -19.17 -6.47 0.75
C ARG A 131 -19.34 -6.29 2.26
N GLN A 132 -18.24 -6.11 2.99
CA GLN A 132 -18.28 -5.84 4.43
C GLN A 132 -18.93 -4.49 4.74
N LEU A 133 -18.56 -3.42 4.01
CA LEU A 133 -19.16 -2.09 4.17
C LEU A 133 -20.67 -2.10 3.92
N GLN A 134 -21.13 -2.78 2.86
CA GLN A 134 -22.56 -2.91 2.55
C GLN A 134 -23.33 -3.63 3.67
N ARG A 135 -22.75 -4.69 4.24
CA ARG A 135 -23.36 -5.42 5.36
C ARG A 135 -23.48 -4.55 6.61
N GLN A 136 -22.45 -3.76 6.93
CA GLN A 136 -22.49 -2.84 8.07
C GLN A 136 -23.57 -1.77 7.92
N GLN A 137 -23.71 -1.19 6.72
CA GLN A 137 -24.75 -0.19 6.45
C GLN A 137 -26.16 -0.77 6.57
N HIS A 138 -26.39 -1.98 6.07
CA HIS A 138 -27.68 -2.65 6.17
C HIS A 138 -28.03 -2.97 7.63
N GLN A 139 -27.06 -3.46 8.41
CA GLN A 139 -27.25 -3.71 9.85
C GLN A 139 -27.58 -2.44 10.63
N GLN A 140 -26.93 -1.31 10.32
CA GLN A 140 -27.22 -0.02 10.96
C GLN A 140 -28.61 0.50 10.62
N HIS A 141 -29.05 0.38 9.37
CA HIS A 141 -30.38 0.83 8.97
C HIS A 141 -31.48 -0.01 9.65
N GLN A 142 -31.28 -1.34 9.70
CA GLN A 142 -32.21 -2.25 10.36
C GLN A 142 -32.29 -2.01 11.87
N GLN A 143 -31.15 -1.76 12.53
CA GLN A 143 -31.12 -1.39 13.96
C GLN A 143 -31.87 -0.08 14.23
N MET A 144 -31.73 0.92 13.36
CA MET A 144 -32.40 2.22 13.53
C MET A 144 -33.92 2.10 13.35
N ASP A 145 -34.38 1.23 12.44
CA ASP A 145 -35.81 0.97 12.23
C ASP A 145 -36.41 0.20 13.43
N ASP A 146 -35.70 -0.79 13.98
CA ASP A 146 -36.11 -1.53 15.18
C ASP A 146 -36.19 -0.62 16.43
N ASP A 147 -35.21 0.28 16.61
CA ASP A 147 -35.20 1.25 17.71
C ASP A 147 -36.38 2.23 17.62
N LEU A 148 -36.74 2.69 16.42
CA LEU A 148 -37.91 3.57 16.18
C LEU A 148 -39.24 2.86 16.50
N VAL A 149 -39.39 1.59 16.09
CA VAL A 149 -40.56 0.78 16.43
C VAL A 149 -40.68 0.61 17.95
N GLY A 150 -39.58 0.34 18.64
CA GLY A 150 -39.53 0.24 20.10
C GLY A 150 -39.93 1.55 20.81
N ILE A 151 -39.48 2.70 20.32
CA ILE A 151 -39.84 4.01 20.87
C ILE A 151 -41.34 4.30 20.67
N VAL A 152 -41.90 4.03 19.49
CA VAL A 152 -43.33 4.25 19.21
C VAL A 152 -44.21 3.33 20.07
N ALA A 153 -43.81 2.06 20.25
CA ALA A 153 -44.52 1.11 21.11
C ALA A 153 -44.48 1.50 22.60
N PHE A 154 -43.49 2.28 23.04
CA PHE A 154 -43.40 2.77 24.42
C PHE A 154 -44.25 4.02 24.67
N LEU A 155 -44.61 4.76 23.61
CA LEU A 155 -45.37 6.00 23.69
C LEU A 155 -46.89 5.82 23.50
N LEU A 156 -47.34 4.62 23.08
CA LEU A 156 -48.73 4.21 22.95
C LEU A 156 -49.15 3.33 24.14
#